data_AF-A0A351J9N8-F1
#
_entry.id   AF-A0A351J9N8-F1
#
_cell.length_a   1.000
_cell.length_b   1.000
_cell.length_c   1.000
_cell.angle_alpha   90.00
_cell.angle_beta   90.00
_cell.angle_gamma   90.00
#
_symmetry.space_group_name_H-M   'P 1'
#
loop_
_entity.id
_entity.type
_entity.pdbx_description
1 polymer ?
#
loop_
_entity_poly.entity_id
_entity_poly.type
_entity_poly.pdbx_seq_one_letter_code
_entity_poly.pdbx_strand_id
1 'polypeptide(L)'
;PDVQILHYFRPRHPYAVSYRHVDYNMLWMAFTHFNQERFAKTIALASARAGYLEILAEVTMAEAAWEQRRNYLTNRTHDDNWFMQRFGIPF
;
A
#
# COMPACT_ATOMS: atom_id res chain seq x y z
N PRO A 1 -5.01 -1.82 -28.24
CA PRO A 1 -3.70 -1.90 -27.55
C PRO A 1 -2.60 -2.05 -28.60
N ASP A 2 -1.97 -0.93 -28.96
CA ASP A 2 -1.06 -0.85 -30.12
C ASP A 2 0.39 -1.22 -29.79
N VAL A 3 0.66 -1.52 -28.52
CA VAL A 3 1.98 -1.89 -28.01
C VAL A 3 1.87 -3.21 -27.25
N GLN A 4 2.76 -4.15 -27.59
CA GLN A 4 2.91 -5.41 -26.90
C GLN A 4 4.30 -5.50 -26.27
N ILE A 5 4.35 -5.78 -24.97
CA ILE A 5 5.58 -5.99 -24.21
C ILE A 5 5.55 -7.40 -23.64
N LEU A 6 6.59 -8.19 -23.92
CA LEU A 6 6.74 -9.52 -23.36
C LEU A 6 7.37 -9.43 -21.96
N HIS A 7 6.70 -10.02 -20.98
CA HIS A 7 7.23 -10.13 -19.61
C HIS A 7 7.53 -11.59 -19.28
N TYR A 8 8.76 -11.88 -18.86
CA TYR A 8 9.16 -13.20 -18.41
C TYR A 8 8.83 -13.40 -16.93
N PHE A 9 7.69 -14.03 -16.64
CA PHE A 9 7.30 -14.41 -15.29
C PHE A 9 8.15 -15.58 -14.79
N ARG A 10 8.76 -15.43 -13.60
CA ARG A 10 9.52 -16.49 -12.94
C ARG A 10 8.65 -17.23 -11.93
N PRO A 11 8.80 -18.56 -11.78
CA PRO A 11 8.04 -19.33 -10.79
C PRO A 11 8.47 -19.04 -9.34
N ARG A 12 9.66 -18.46 -9.14
CA ARG A 12 10.19 -18.07 -7.82
C ARG A 12 11.03 -16.81 -7.91
N HIS A 13 11.09 -16.06 -6.80
CA HIS A 13 11.94 -14.88 -6.70
C HIS A 13 13.42 -15.27 -6.76
N PRO A 14 14.25 -14.57 -7.56
CA PRO A 14 15.70 -14.79 -7.61
C PRO A 14 16.44 -14.12 -6.44
N TYR A 15 15.73 -13.41 -5.57
CA TYR A 15 16.23 -12.74 -4.37
C TYR A 15 15.39 -13.14 -3.16
N ALA A 16 15.94 -12.96 -1.96
CA ALA A 16 15.23 -13.23 -0.73
C ALA A 16 14.07 -12.23 -0.56
N VAL A 17 12.87 -12.77 -0.39
CA VAL A 17 11.67 -11.98 -0.09
C VAL A 17 11.25 -12.27 1.33
N SER A 18 11.10 -11.21 2.12
CA SER A 18 10.59 -11.28 3.47
C SER A 18 9.16 -10.77 3.49
N TYR A 19 8.24 -11.55 4.05
CA TYR A 19 6.85 -11.11 4.24
C TYR A 19 6.77 -9.85 5.11
N ARG A 20 7.68 -9.67 6.08
CA ARG A 20 7.77 -8.43 6.86
C ARG A 20 7.98 -7.21 5.95
N HIS A 21 8.87 -7.29 4.97
CA HIS A 21 9.11 -6.19 4.03
C HIS A 21 7.90 -5.94 3.13
N VAL A 22 7.21 -7.00 2.72
CA VAL A 22 5.98 -6.89 1.92
C VAL A 22 4.89 -6.17 2.72
N ASP A 23 4.68 -6.57 3.97
CA ASP A 23 3.68 -5.99 4.87
C ASP A 23 4.01 -4.54 5.23
N TYR A 24 5.28 -4.25 5.49
CA TYR A 24 5.75 -2.89 5.73
C TYR A 24 5.45 -1.97 4.55
N ASN A 25 5.83 -2.37 3.33
CA ASN A 25 5.58 -1.57 2.14
C ASN A 25 4.07 -1.42 1.86
N MET A 26 3.28 -2.47 2.07
CA MET A 26 1.83 -2.43 1.89
C MET A 26 1.18 -1.44 2.87
N LEU A 27 1.52 -1.52 4.16
CA LEU A 27 0.98 -0.63 5.18
C LEU A 27 1.48 0.82 5.02
N TRP A 28 2.73 1.03 4.59
CA TRP A 28 3.26 2.35 4.28
C TRP A 28 2.49 3.02 3.14
N MET A 29 2.27 2.30 2.03
CA MET A 29 1.51 2.81 0.90
C MET A 29 0.06 3.09 1.29
N ALA A 30 -0.59 2.16 2.00
CA ALA A 30 -1.95 2.36 2.46
C ALA A 30 -2.06 3.56 3.41
N PHE A 31 -1.12 3.71 4.34
CA PHE A 31 -1.09 4.84 5.27
C PHE A 31 -0.87 6.18 4.57
N THR A 32 -0.05 6.23 3.52
CA THR A 32 0.26 7.50 2.85
C THR A 32 -0.77 7.91 1.79
N HIS A 33 -1.47 6.96 1.17
CA HIS A 33 -2.38 7.23 0.06
C HIS A 33 -3.88 7.12 0.40
N PHE A 34 -4.25 6.18 1.25
CA PHE A 34 -5.66 5.89 1.49
C PHE A 34 -6.31 6.82 2.52
N ASN A 35 -7.62 6.98 2.38
CA ASN A 35 -8.44 7.51 3.45
C ASN A 35 -8.45 6.55 4.66
N GLN A 36 -9.00 7.03 5.77
CA GLN A 36 -9.00 6.29 7.03
C GLN A 36 -9.73 4.95 6.95
N GLU A 37 -10.86 4.89 6.23
CA GLU A 37 -11.65 3.67 6.07
C GLU A 37 -10.85 2.57 5.37
N ARG A 38 -10.25 2.87 4.22
CA ARG A 38 -9.47 1.91 3.44
C ARG A 38 -8.17 1.53 4.13
N PHE A 39 -7.56 2.47 4.85
CA PHE A 39 -6.40 2.14 5.68
C PHE A 39 -6.77 1.13 6.77
N ALA A 40 -7.90 1.32 7.47
CA ALA A 40 -8.40 0.36 8.46
C ALA A 40 -8.68 -1.03 7.85
N LYS A 41 -9.30 -1.10 6.66
CA LYS A 41 -9.46 -2.37 5.93
C LYS A 41 -8.12 -3.03 5.62
N THR A 42 -7.11 -2.25 5.25
CA THR A 42 -5.76 -2.77 4.95
C THR A 42 -5.06 -3.30 6.21
N ILE A 43 -5.24 -2.63 7.36
CA ILE A 43 -4.77 -3.14 8.65
C ILE A 43 -5.44 -4.48 8.97
N ALA A 44 -6.75 -4.61 8.74
CA ALA A 44 -7.47 -5.86 8.97
C ALA A 44 -6.97 -7.01 8.07
N LEU A 45 -6.50 -6.71 6.85
CA LEU A 45 -5.84 -7.71 5.99
C LEU A 45 -4.45 -8.10 6.51
N ALA A 46 -3.68 -7.13 7.00
CA ALA A 46 -2.35 -7.37 7.58
C ALA A 46 -2.41 -8.12 8.92
N SER A 47 -3.50 -7.98 9.69
CA SER A 47 -3.61 -8.55 11.04
C SER A 47 -3.56 -10.07 11.10
N ALA A 48 -3.78 -10.75 9.96
CA ALA A 48 -3.63 -12.19 9.84
C ALA A 48 -2.17 -12.68 9.91
N ARG A 49 -1.18 -11.78 9.75
CA ARG A 49 0.25 -12.13 9.74
C ARG A 49 0.90 -11.78 11.08
N ALA A 50 1.81 -12.66 11.52
CA ALA A 50 2.59 -12.42 12.74
C ALA A 50 3.48 -11.18 12.56
N GLY A 51 3.60 -10.36 13.62
CA GLY A 51 4.45 -9.17 13.61
C GLY A 51 3.80 -7.91 13.00
N TYR A 52 2.51 -7.93 12.67
CA TYR A 52 1.85 -6.80 11.99
C TYR A 52 1.74 -5.56 12.89
N LEU A 53 1.59 -5.73 14.20
CA LEU A 53 1.44 -4.60 15.14
C LEU A 53 2.72 -3.78 15.21
N GLU A 54 3.86 -4.45 15.20
CA GLU A 54 5.19 -3.84 15.18
C GLU A 54 5.38 -3.05 13.88
N ILE A 55 4.98 -3.63 12.74
CA ILE A 55 5.03 -2.95 11.44
C ILE A 55 4.09 -1.74 11.42
N LEU A 56 2.86 -1.89 11.92
CA LEU A 56 1.87 -0.81 11.98
C LEU A 56 2.38 0.34 12.86
N ALA A 57 2.96 0.03 14.01
CA ALA A 57 3.56 1.03 14.88
C ALA A 57 4.74 1.71 14.19
N GLU A 58 5.62 0.96 13.52
CA GLU A 58 6.76 1.52 12.79
C GLU A 58 6.31 2.50 11.70
N VAL A 59 5.26 2.16 10.93
CA VAL A 59 4.70 3.05 9.89
C VAL A 59 4.03 4.28 10.51
N THR A 60 3.17 4.09 11.52
CA THR A 60 2.35 5.19 12.07
C THR A 60 3.10 6.10 13.04
N MET A 61 4.25 5.67 13.57
CA MET A 61 5.12 6.49 14.41
C MET A 61 6.26 7.15 13.62
N ALA A 62 6.46 6.77 12.35
CA ALA A 62 7.46 7.41 11.49
C ALA A 62 6.99 8.81 11.08
N GLU A 63 7.74 9.84 11.49
CA GLU A 63 7.49 11.23 11.07
C GLU A 63 7.45 11.36 9.54
N ALA A 64 8.40 10.73 8.84
CA ALA A 64 8.46 10.72 7.38
C ALA A 64 7.17 10.18 6.72
N ALA A 65 6.49 9.22 7.33
CA ALA A 65 5.23 8.69 6.80
C ALA A 65 4.12 9.75 6.88
N TRP A 66 4.05 10.51 7.97
CA TRP A 66 3.10 11.61 8.14
C TRP A 66 3.38 12.78 7.20
N GLU A 67 4.66 13.13 7.01
CA GLU A 67 5.05 14.15 6.05
C GLU A 67 4.66 13.76 4.63
N GLN A 68 4.94 12.51 4.23
CA GLN A 68 4.57 11.97 2.93
C GLN A 68 3.05 11.94 2.76
N ARG A 69 2.30 11.49 3.77
CA ARG A 69 0.84 11.50 3.76
C ARG A 69 0.30 12.90 3.53
N ARG A 70 0.78 13.89 4.29
CA ARG A 70 0.37 15.30 4.15
C ARG A 70 0.66 15.80 2.73
N ASN A 71 1.87 15.57 2.24
CA ASN A 71 2.29 15.96 0.89
C ASN A 71 1.36 15.38 -0.19
N TYR A 72 1.07 14.07 -0.12
CA TYR A 72 0.20 13.42 -1.10
C TYR A 72 -1.24 13.89 -1.02
N LEU A 73 -1.79 14.07 0.18
CA LEU A 73 -3.15 14.56 0.35
C LEU A 73 -3.32 16.00 -0.15
N THR A 74 -2.29 16.85 -0.02
CA THR A 74 -2.32 18.23 -0.51
C THR A 74 -2.13 18.33 -2.02
N ASN A 75 -1.28 17.49 -2.61
CA ASN A 75 -0.87 17.64 -4.01
C ASN A 75 -1.60 16.69 -4.99
N ARG A 76 -2.35 15.70 -4.51
CA ARG A 76 -3.09 14.79 -5.40
C ARG A 76 -4.23 15.51 -6.10
N THR A 77 -4.38 15.27 -7.41
CA THR A 77 -5.54 15.73 -8.20
C THR A 77 -6.80 14.90 -7.91
N HIS A 78 -6.62 13.62 -7.59
CA HIS A 78 -7.70 12.67 -7.35
C HIS A 78 -7.46 11.93 -6.03
N ASP A 79 -8.53 11.74 -5.26
CA ASP A 79 -8.49 10.93 -4.06
C ASP A 79 -8.67 9.44 -4.37
N ASP A 80 -8.52 8.61 -3.35
CA ASP A 80 -8.68 7.17 -3.45
C ASP A 80 -10.14 6.76 -3.78
N ASN A 81 -11.14 7.58 -3.45
CA ASN A 81 -12.52 7.32 -3.88
C ASN A 81 -12.68 7.43 -5.39
N TRP A 82 -12.11 8.47 -5.99
CA TRP A 82 -12.12 8.65 -7.43
C TRP A 82 -11.50 7.45 -8.15
N PHE A 83 -10.39 6.92 -7.64
CA PHE A 83 -9.74 5.75 -8.22
C PHE A 83 -10.62 4.50 -8.13
N MET A 84 -11.23 4.23 -6.97
CA MET A 84 -12.13 3.08 -6.82
C MET A 84 -13.33 3.17 -7.76
N GLN A 85 -13.90 4.37 -7.92
CA GLN A 85 -15.02 4.59 -8.84
C GLN A 85 -14.59 4.48 -10.30
N ARG A 86 -13.50 5.15 -10.69
CA ARG A 86 -13.03 5.23 -12.08
C ARG A 86 -12.69 3.85 -12.65
N PHE A 87 -12.11 2.98 -11.82
CA PHE A 87 -11.67 1.65 -12.22
C PHE A 87 -12.60 0.53 -11.77
N GLY A 88 -13.71 0.86 -11.09
CA GLY A 88 -14.69 -0.13 -10.63
C GLY A 88 -14.11 -1.13 -9.64
N ILE A 89 -13.25 -0.68 -8.71
CA ILE A 89 -12.59 -1.54 -7.74
C ILE A 89 -13.49 -1.73 -6.50
N PRO A 90 -13.98 -2.95 -6.22
CA PRO A 90 -14.80 -3.22 -5.06
C PRO A 90 -13.93 -3.43 -3.81
N PHE A 91 -13.44 -2.33 -3.23
CA PHE A 91 -12.53 -2.33 -2.07
C PHE A 91 -13.24 -2.03 -0.75
#